data_AF-A0A373CQM3-F1
#
_entry.id   AF-A0A373CQM3-F1
#
_cell.length_a   1.000
_cell.length_b   1.000
_cell.length_c   1.000
_cell.angle_alpha   90.00
_cell.angle_beta   90.00
_cell.angle_gamma   90.00
#
_symmetry.space_group_name_H-M   'P 1'
#
loop_
_entity.id
_entity.type
_entity.pdbx_description
1 polymer ?
#
loop_
_entity_poly.entity_id
_entity_poly.type
_entity_poly.pdbx_seq_one_letter_code
_entity_poly.pdbx_strand_id
1 'polypeptide(L)'
;MRYTIQVDGNLYTVKIEEDPTHKETNETAEDIAYSALLSEYDHCVQRAEKLDNKVYILLTVCAFLFVLLTSTIAEVGKFQFPQNELTLGLVITYAIFLVADVGIYVLMLVKLVGLLSSVSFARFDTSEILTKNLISETPATLSRYVGTKYVRCIDHNNDIIEERYKKFNFCIKLMVANVILSITLAFIGTFISLNGGIKL
;
A
#
# COMPACT_ATOMS: atom_id res chain seq x y z
N MET A 1 7.75 37.39 15.82
CA MET A 1 9.19 37.38 15.41
C MET A 1 9.41 36.67 14.07
N ARG A 2 10.53 36.90 13.36
CA ARG A 2 10.91 36.19 12.11
C ARG A 2 12.07 35.24 12.37
N TYR A 3 11.91 33.97 12.04
CA TYR A 3 12.93 32.93 12.20
C TYR A 3 13.29 32.39 10.82
N THR A 4 14.59 32.16 10.60
CA THR A 4 15.07 31.53 9.37
C THR A 4 15.50 30.11 9.71
N ILE A 5 14.87 29.13 9.08
CA ILE A 5 15.05 27.70 9.36
C ILE A 5 15.57 27.04 8.09
N GLN A 6 16.58 26.18 8.22
CA GLN A 6 17.15 25.44 7.10
C GLN A 6 16.62 24.01 7.11
N VAL A 7 15.94 23.60 6.03
CA VAL A 7 15.41 22.24 5.85
C VAL A 7 15.85 21.75 4.46
N ASP A 8 16.52 20.60 4.40
CA ASP A 8 17.03 19.98 3.17
C ASP A 8 17.80 20.93 2.25
N GLY A 9 18.64 21.79 2.84
CA GLY A 9 19.47 22.76 2.11
C GLY A 9 18.75 24.04 1.69
N ASN A 10 17.42 24.13 1.85
CA ASN A 10 16.62 25.31 1.55
C ASN A 10 16.38 26.16 2.80
N LEU A 11 16.47 27.49 2.69
CA LEU A 11 16.14 28.41 3.78
C LEU A 11 14.68 28.87 3.69
N TYR A 12 13.96 28.70 4.79
CA TYR A 12 12.58 29.15 4.96
C TYR A 12 12.50 30.23 6.03
N THR A 13 11.87 31.36 5.70
CA THR A 13 11.64 32.44 6.66
C THR A 13 10.22 32.35 7.20
N VAL A 14 10.09 31.88 8.45
CA VAL A 14 8.80 31.76 9.13
C VAL A 14 8.55 33.02 9.95
N LYS A 15 7.43 33.69 9.68
CA LYS A 15 6.97 34.83 10.46
C LYS A 15 5.91 34.35 11.45
N ILE A 16 6.26 34.31 12.72
CA ILE A 16 5.33 33.98 13.80
C ILE A 16 4.65 35.29 14.21
N GLU A 17 3.34 35.38 13.99
CA GLU A 17 2.50 36.46 14.51
C GLU A 17 2.17 36.15 15.97
N GLU A 18 2.39 37.13 16.85
CA GLU A 18 2.08 37.01 18.26
C GLU A 18 0.56 37.12 18.45
N ASP A 19 -0.07 36.01 18.85
CA ASP A 19 -1.46 35.98 19.25
C ASP A 19 -1.58 36.54 20.68
N PRO A 20 -2.27 37.69 20.89
CA PRO A 20 -2.37 38.33 22.21
C PRO A 20 -3.21 37.52 23.22
N THR A 21 -3.84 36.42 22.81
CA THR A 21 -4.61 35.52 23.67
C THR A 21 -3.85 34.25 24.10
N HIS A 22 -2.59 34.10 23.71
CA HIS A 22 -1.80 32.93 24.06
C HIS A 22 -1.48 32.94 25.56
N LYS A 23 -2.15 32.06 26.33
CA LYS A 23 -1.68 31.71 27.67
C LYS A 23 -0.31 31.05 27.50
N GLU A 24 0.69 31.49 28.25
CA GLU A 24 1.95 30.76 28.39
C GLU A 24 1.62 29.36 28.93
N THR A 25 1.60 28.36 28.06
CA THR A 25 1.62 26.97 28.49
C THR A 25 3.00 26.74 29.10
N ASN A 26 3.09 26.14 30.29
CA ASN A 26 4.36 25.75 30.94
C ASN A 26 5.03 24.56 30.20
N GLU A 27 4.91 24.49 28.88
CA GLU A 27 5.49 23.45 28.05
C GLU A 27 6.89 23.87 27.64
N THR A 28 7.88 23.04 27.97
CA THR A 28 9.25 23.27 27.57
C THR A 28 9.45 22.91 26.09
N ALA A 29 10.51 23.41 25.47
CA ALA A 29 10.87 23.01 24.10
C ALA A 29 11.09 21.48 23.97
N GLU A 30 11.48 20.82 25.07
CA GLU A 30 11.64 19.36 25.12
C GLU A 30 10.28 18.64 25.08
N ASP A 31 9.26 19.19 25.75
CA ASP A 31 7.88 18.66 25.71
C ASP A 31 7.27 18.79 24.32
N ILE A 32 7.51 19.93 23.65
CA ILE A 32 7.06 20.16 22.26
C ILE A 32 7.76 19.19 21.31
N ALA A 33 9.08 18.99 21.45
CA ALA A 33 9.82 18.06 20.61
C ALA A 33 9.39 16.60 20.84
N TYR A 34 9.18 16.21 22.10
CA TYR A 34 8.70 14.87 22.45
C TYR A 34 7.31 14.59 21.90
N SER A 35 6.36 15.52 22.08
CA SER A 35 5.00 15.38 21.56
C SER A 35 4.96 15.30 20.03
N ALA A 36 5.80 16.07 19.33
CA ALA A 36 5.95 15.96 17.87
C ALA A 36 6.47 14.57 17.43
N LEU A 37 7.51 14.05 18.10
CA LEU A 37 8.06 12.72 17.81
C LEU A 37 7.05 11.60 18.09
N LEU A 38 6.31 11.71 19.20
CA LEU A 38 5.27 10.75 19.55
C LEU A 38 4.12 10.78 18.53
N SER A 39 3.66 11.97 18.15
CA SER A 39 2.62 12.15 17.14
C SER A 39 3.02 11.54 15.79
N GLU A 40 4.27 11.74 15.36
CA GLU A 40 4.76 11.18 14.11
C GLU A 40 4.88 9.65 14.16
N TYR A 41 5.32 9.10 15.31
CA TYR A 41 5.33 7.67 15.52
C TYR A 41 3.91 7.07 15.47
N ASP A 42 2.93 7.70 16.13
CA ASP A 42 1.53 7.29 16.07
C ASP A 42 0.97 7.39 14.65
N HIS A 43 1.32 8.43 13.89
CA HIS A 43 0.96 8.55 12.48
C HIS A 43 1.53 7.39 11.64
N CYS A 44 2.77 6.97 11.88
CA CYS A 44 3.38 5.82 11.22
C CYS A 44 2.59 4.53 11.48
N VAL A 45 2.22 4.26 12.74
CA VAL A 45 1.40 3.10 13.13
C VAL A 45 0.02 3.15 12.48
N GLN A 46 -0.69 4.28 12.57
CA GLN A 46 -2.01 4.46 11.95
C GLN A 46 -1.96 4.27 10.42
N ARG A 47 -0.88 4.71 9.77
CA ARG A 47 -0.70 4.56 8.32
C ARG A 47 -0.53 3.09 7.94
N ALA A 48 0.16 2.31 8.75
CA ALA A 48 0.28 0.86 8.57
C ALA A 48 -1.08 0.16 8.73
N GLU A 49 -1.84 0.48 9.78
CA GLU A 49 -3.18 -0.08 10.00
C GLU A 49 -4.15 0.26 8.86
N LYS A 50 -4.11 1.52 8.39
CA LYS A 50 -4.90 1.95 7.22
C LYS A 50 -4.52 1.17 5.96
N LEU A 51 -3.24 0.80 5.78
CA LEU A 51 -2.82 -0.02 4.65
C LEU A 51 -3.39 -1.44 4.76
N ASP A 52 -3.30 -2.08 5.93
CA ASP A 52 -3.85 -3.42 6.14
C ASP A 52 -5.38 -3.44 5.88
N ASN A 53 -6.10 -2.42 6.36
CA ASN A 53 -7.52 -2.23 6.05
C ASN A 53 -7.80 -2.13 4.55
N LYS A 54 -6.98 -1.39 3.80
CA LYS A 54 -7.08 -1.30 2.34
C LYS A 54 -6.80 -2.64 1.65
N VAL A 55 -5.86 -3.44 2.16
CA VAL A 55 -5.57 -4.79 1.65
C VAL A 55 -6.75 -5.73 1.86
N TYR A 56 -7.41 -5.71 3.02
CA TYR A 56 -8.61 -6.51 3.28
C TYR A 56 -9.78 -6.18 2.35
N ILE A 57 -10.02 -4.88 2.10
CA ILE A 57 -11.02 -4.43 1.13
C ILE A 57 -10.70 -5.00 -0.25
N LEU A 58 -9.44 -4.91 -0.67
CA LEU A 58 -9.02 -5.38 -1.99
C LEU A 58 -9.12 -6.91 -2.13
N LEU A 59 -8.81 -7.67 -1.07
CA LEU A 59 -9.03 -9.13 -1.04
C LEU A 59 -10.50 -9.51 -1.17
N THR A 60 -11.40 -8.72 -0.57
CA THR A 60 -12.85 -8.93 -0.73
C THR A 60 -13.27 -8.74 -2.19
N VAL A 61 -12.74 -7.71 -2.87
CA VAL A 61 -12.95 -7.52 -4.32
C VAL A 61 -12.38 -8.70 -5.11
N CYS A 62 -11.22 -9.23 -4.73
CA CYS A 62 -10.64 -10.42 -5.38
C CYS A 62 -11.53 -11.66 -5.27
N ALA A 63 -12.31 -11.82 -4.20
CA ALA A 63 -13.28 -12.90 -4.07
C ALA A 63 -14.43 -12.76 -5.08
N PHE A 64 -14.91 -11.53 -5.34
CA PHE A 64 -15.90 -11.29 -6.40
C PHE A 64 -15.31 -11.53 -7.79
N LEU A 65 -14.07 -11.09 -8.03
CA LEU A 65 -13.36 -11.34 -9.30
C LEU A 65 -13.15 -12.84 -9.54
N PHE A 66 -12.92 -13.64 -8.50
CA PHE A 66 -12.85 -15.09 -8.61
C PHE A 66 -14.15 -15.69 -9.19
N VAL A 67 -15.31 -15.20 -8.74
CA VAL A 67 -16.61 -15.65 -9.26
C VAL A 67 -16.76 -15.30 -10.74
N LEU A 68 -16.35 -14.10 -11.15
CA LEU A 68 -16.37 -13.69 -12.56
C LEU A 68 -15.42 -14.55 -13.42
N LEU A 69 -14.22 -14.81 -12.91
CA LEU A 69 -13.18 -15.61 -13.57
C LEU A 69 -13.63 -17.07 -13.74
N THR A 70 -14.20 -17.67 -12.69
CA THR A 70 -14.72 -19.04 -12.75
C THR A 70 -15.90 -19.16 -13.72
N SER A 71 -16.77 -18.14 -13.79
CA SER A 71 -17.85 -18.07 -14.78
C SER A 71 -17.31 -18.03 -16.21
N THR A 72 -16.29 -17.20 -16.49
CA THR A 72 -15.65 -17.12 -17.81
C THR A 72 -14.94 -18.43 -18.18
N ILE A 73 -14.27 -19.09 -17.23
CA ILE A 73 -13.68 -20.42 -17.45
C ILE A 73 -14.76 -21.45 -17.79
N ALA A 74 -15.92 -21.42 -17.11
CA ALA A 74 -17.02 -22.34 -17.37
C ALA A 74 -17.61 -22.19 -18.78
N GLU A 75 -17.63 -20.97 -19.34
CA GLU A 75 -18.05 -20.72 -20.72
C GLU A 75 -17.17 -21.43 -21.76
N VAL A 76 -15.87 -21.61 -21.48
CA VAL A 76 -14.97 -22.38 -22.37
C VAL A 76 -15.48 -23.80 -22.61
N GLY A 77 -16.04 -24.43 -21.58
CA GLY A 77 -16.59 -25.78 -21.67
C GLY A 77 -17.82 -25.89 -22.59
N LYS A 78 -18.42 -24.75 -22.96
CA LYS A 78 -19.58 -24.68 -23.86
C LYS A 78 -19.21 -24.40 -25.30
N PHE A 79 -17.95 -24.08 -25.59
CA PHE A 79 -17.52 -23.75 -26.95
C PHE A 79 -17.60 -24.98 -27.86
N GLN A 80 -18.28 -24.83 -28.99
CA GLN A 80 -18.29 -25.84 -30.04
C GLN A 80 -16.96 -25.86 -30.78
N PHE A 81 -16.63 -27.01 -31.37
CA PHE A 81 -15.45 -27.11 -32.23
C PHE A 81 -15.57 -26.10 -33.38
N PRO A 82 -14.56 -25.25 -33.61
CA PRO A 82 -14.64 -24.18 -34.60
C PRO A 82 -14.76 -24.78 -36.01
N GLN A 83 -15.83 -24.43 -36.71
CA GLN A 83 -16.06 -24.86 -38.10
C GLN A 83 -15.50 -23.86 -39.13
N ASN A 84 -15.22 -22.62 -38.73
CA ASN A 84 -14.73 -21.54 -39.59
C ASN A 84 -13.34 -21.07 -39.13
N GLU A 85 -12.50 -20.63 -40.07
CA GLU A 85 -11.17 -20.09 -39.75
C GLU A 85 -11.23 -18.86 -38.82
N LEU A 86 -12.24 -18.02 -38.98
CA LEU A 86 -12.48 -16.86 -38.10
C LEU A 86 -12.84 -17.27 -36.66
N THR A 87 -13.66 -18.32 -36.48
CA THR A 87 -14.03 -18.78 -35.13
C THR A 87 -12.86 -19.48 -34.45
N LEU A 88 -12.03 -20.20 -35.20
CA LEU A 88 -10.78 -20.77 -34.70
C LEU A 88 -9.84 -19.68 -34.17
N GLY A 89 -9.63 -18.61 -34.93
CA GLY A 89 -8.78 -17.48 -34.51
C GLY A 89 -9.28 -16.79 -33.23
N LEU A 90 -10.60 -16.61 -33.10
CA LEU A 90 -11.21 -16.05 -31.89
C LEU A 90 -11.05 -16.96 -30.68
N VAL A 91 -11.23 -18.28 -30.83
CA VAL A 91 -11.04 -19.25 -29.74
C VAL A 91 -9.59 -19.28 -29.26
N ILE A 92 -8.61 -19.25 -30.17
CA ILE A 92 -7.19 -19.18 -29.79
C ILE A 92 -6.89 -17.88 -29.03
N THR A 93 -7.38 -16.74 -29.54
CA THR A 93 -7.21 -15.44 -28.90
C THR A 93 -7.84 -15.42 -27.50
N TYR A 94 -9.05 -15.97 -27.37
CA TYR A 94 -9.73 -16.12 -26.09
C TYR A 94 -8.91 -16.97 -25.11
N ALA A 95 -8.37 -18.10 -25.54
CA ALA A 95 -7.56 -18.97 -24.68
C ALA A 95 -6.30 -18.27 -24.16
N ILE A 96 -5.61 -17.51 -25.01
CA ILE A 96 -4.41 -16.74 -24.62
C ILE A 96 -4.78 -15.68 -23.57
N PHE A 97 -5.84 -14.91 -23.83
CA PHE A 97 -6.30 -13.89 -22.89
C PHE A 97 -6.80 -14.50 -21.58
N LEU A 98 -7.45 -15.66 -21.59
CA LEU A 98 -7.88 -16.34 -20.39
C LEU A 98 -6.71 -16.76 -19.51
N VAL A 99 -5.66 -17.35 -20.11
CA VAL A 99 -4.44 -17.73 -19.37
C VAL A 99 -3.76 -16.49 -18.79
N ALA A 100 -3.68 -15.40 -19.55
CA ALA A 100 -3.16 -14.13 -19.07
C ALA A 100 -3.98 -13.58 -17.89
N ASP A 101 -5.32 -13.64 -17.98
CA ASP A 101 -6.23 -13.15 -16.95
C ASP A 101 -6.09 -13.92 -15.64
N VAL A 102 -6.07 -15.25 -15.72
CA VAL A 102 -5.80 -16.13 -14.56
C VAL A 102 -4.41 -15.84 -13.97
N GLY A 103 -3.39 -15.66 -14.82
CA GLY A 103 -2.03 -15.34 -14.38
C GLY A 103 -1.94 -14.02 -13.62
N ILE A 104 -2.59 -12.97 -14.13
CA ILE A 104 -2.66 -11.65 -13.47
C ILE A 104 -3.38 -11.77 -12.13
N TYR A 105 -4.50 -12.49 -12.10
CA TYR A 105 -5.28 -12.71 -10.88
C TYR A 105 -4.46 -13.42 -9.79
N VAL A 106 -3.78 -14.52 -10.13
CA VAL A 106 -2.93 -15.27 -9.18
C VAL A 106 -1.77 -14.41 -8.69
N LEU A 107 -1.08 -13.68 -9.58
CA LEU A 107 0.01 -12.78 -9.22
C LEU A 107 -0.45 -11.70 -8.23
N MET A 108 -1.63 -11.12 -8.46
CA MET A 108 -2.23 -10.13 -7.57
C MET A 108 -2.54 -10.74 -6.21
N LEU A 109 -3.17 -11.93 -6.15
CA LEU A 109 -3.47 -12.60 -4.88
C LEU A 109 -2.22 -12.89 -4.05
N VAL A 110 -1.17 -13.45 -4.67
CA VAL A 110 0.08 -13.77 -3.97
C VAL A 110 0.69 -12.50 -3.36
N LYS A 111 0.68 -11.38 -4.09
CA LYS A 111 1.19 -10.11 -3.57
C LYS A 111 0.33 -9.54 -2.44
N LEU A 112 -0.99 -9.67 -2.50
CA LEU A 112 -1.89 -9.22 -1.45
C LEU A 112 -1.74 -10.03 -0.16
N VAL A 113 -1.63 -11.35 -0.27
CA VAL A 113 -1.35 -12.21 0.89
C VAL A 113 0.03 -11.89 1.46
N GLY A 114 1.03 -11.67 0.60
CA GLY A 114 2.36 -11.22 1.04
C GLY A 114 2.33 -9.86 1.77
N LEU A 115 1.44 -8.95 1.36
CA LEU A 115 1.22 -7.68 2.05
C LEU A 115 0.58 -7.84 3.43
N LEU A 116 -0.15 -8.93 3.71
CA LEU A 116 -0.68 -9.23 5.05
C LEU A 116 0.35 -9.89 5.97
N SER A 117 1.52 -10.27 5.44
CA SER A 117 2.58 -10.85 6.28
C SER A 117 3.01 -9.86 7.37
N SER A 118 3.26 -10.37 8.57
CA SER A 118 3.64 -9.55 9.72
C SER A 118 4.92 -8.78 9.43
N VAL A 119 4.90 -7.49 9.73
CA VAL A 119 6.05 -6.61 9.58
C VAL A 119 6.47 -6.14 10.97
N SER A 120 7.74 -6.37 11.28
CA SER A 120 8.34 -5.86 12.52
C SER A 120 8.71 -4.40 12.34
N PHE A 121 8.05 -3.52 13.06
CA PHE A 121 8.46 -2.12 13.16
C PHE A 121 9.67 -2.00 14.09
N ALA A 122 10.66 -1.21 13.68
CA ALA A 122 11.74 -0.81 14.55
C ALA A 122 11.16 -0.02 15.73
N ARG A 123 11.54 -0.41 16.94
CA ARG A 123 11.20 0.28 18.18
C ARG A 123 12.49 0.72 18.86
N PHE A 124 12.44 1.88 19.48
CA PHE A 124 13.55 2.34 20.30
C PHE A 124 13.69 1.43 21.53
N ASP A 125 14.88 0.84 21.70
CA ASP A 125 15.20 0.04 22.89
C ASP A 125 15.69 0.95 24.01
N THR A 126 14.84 1.18 25.01
CA THR A 126 15.16 2.00 26.18
C THR A 126 16.26 1.38 27.05
N SER A 127 16.53 0.08 26.91
CA SER A 127 17.64 -0.60 27.58
C SER A 127 19.00 -0.07 27.14
N GLU A 128 19.10 0.54 25.94
CA GLU A 128 20.31 1.23 25.50
C GLU A 128 20.69 2.40 26.42
N ILE A 129 19.72 3.05 27.06
CA ILE A 129 19.95 4.18 27.98
C ILE A 129 20.71 3.69 29.22
N LEU A 130 20.30 2.54 29.75
CA LEU A 130 20.89 1.92 30.94
C LEU A 130 22.26 1.30 30.62
N THR A 131 22.37 0.54 29.52
CA THR A 131 23.59 -0.19 29.16
C THR A 131 24.74 0.71 28.73
N LYS A 132 24.45 1.88 28.14
CA LYS A 132 25.46 2.89 27.78
C LYS A 132 25.71 3.92 28.89
N ASN A 133 25.13 3.72 30.08
CA ASN A 133 25.20 4.64 31.20
C ASN A 133 24.82 6.10 30.84
N LEU A 134 23.89 6.27 29.89
CA LEU A 134 23.46 7.58 29.40
C LEU A 134 22.66 8.37 30.46
N ILE A 135 22.27 7.72 31.56
CA ILE A 135 21.67 8.36 32.74
C ILE A 135 22.69 9.26 33.46
N SER A 136 23.99 8.97 33.33
CA SER A 136 25.06 9.78 33.91
C SER A 136 25.48 10.98 33.05
N GLU A 137 24.95 11.07 31.83
CA GLU A 137 25.24 12.17 30.89
C GLU A 137 24.36 13.39 31.13
N THR A 138 24.69 14.51 30.48
CA THR A 138 23.86 15.72 30.59
C THR A 138 22.48 15.51 29.94
N PRO A 139 21.42 16.15 30.47
CA PRO A 139 20.08 16.09 29.88
C PRO A 139 20.05 16.44 28.39
N ALA A 140 20.86 17.41 27.97
CA ALA A 140 20.98 17.82 26.56
C ALA A 140 21.61 16.75 25.65
N THR A 141 22.58 15.98 26.17
CA THR A 141 23.19 14.86 25.43
C THR A 141 22.20 13.71 25.32
N LEU A 142 21.50 13.37 26.41
CA LEU A 142 20.51 12.30 26.45
C LEU A 142 19.32 12.61 25.53
N SER A 143 18.79 13.83 25.56
CA SER A 143 17.66 14.25 24.71
C SER A 143 18.03 14.22 23.23
N ARG A 144 19.23 14.68 22.85
CA ARG A 144 19.74 14.56 21.48
C ARG A 144 19.88 13.10 21.05
N TYR A 145 20.38 12.23 21.93
CA TYR A 145 20.54 10.80 21.63
C TYR A 145 19.20 10.12 21.39
N VAL A 146 18.25 10.29 22.33
CA VAL A 146 16.91 9.72 22.24
C VAL A 146 16.17 10.26 21.02
N GLY A 147 16.19 11.57 20.79
CA GLY A 147 15.57 12.20 19.61
C GLY A 147 16.14 11.65 18.30
N THR A 148 17.47 11.56 18.17
CA THR A 148 18.11 11.01 16.96
C THR A 148 17.74 9.55 16.72
N LYS A 149 17.67 8.74 17.78
CA LYS A 149 17.28 7.33 17.69
C LYS A 149 15.81 7.18 17.29
N TYR A 150 14.91 7.97 17.86
CA TYR A 150 13.50 7.97 17.51
C TYR A 150 13.27 8.36 16.05
N VAL A 151 13.90 9.46 15.59
CA VAL A 151 13.82 9.89 14.18
C VAL A 151 14.29 8.76 13.25
N ARG A 152 15.42 8.11 13.56
CA ARG A 152 15.91 6.99 12.74
C ARG A 152 14.94 5.79 12.73
N CYS A 153 14.27 5.49 13.85
CA CYS A 153 13.24 4.46 13.88
C CYS A 153 12.01 4.84 13.03
N ILE A 154 11.57 6.09 13.12
CA ILE A 154 10.45 6.64 12.34
C ILE A 154 10.78 6.56 10.84
N ASP A 155 11.93 7.06 10.42
CA ASP A 155 12.37 7.06 9.01
C ASP A 155 12.40 5.62 8.45
N HIS A 156 13.02 4.70 9.19
CA HIS A 156 13.09 3.30 8.80
C HIS A 156 11.71 2.66 8.65
N ASN A 157 10.81 2.91 9.61
CA ASN A 157 9.44 2.40 9.56
C ASN A 157 8.65 3.03 8.41
N ASN A 158 8.88 4.31 8.13
CA ASN A 158 8.26 5.03 7.02
C ASN A 158 8.69 4.44 5.67
N ASP A 159 9.97 4.12 5.48
CA ASP A 159 10.49 3.46 4.29
C ASP A 159 9.81 2.11 4.04
N ILE A 160 9.68 1.28 5.09
CA ILE A 160 9.00 -0.02 5.03
C ILE A 160 7.54 0.18 4.58
N ILE A 161 6.83 1.14 5.18
CA ILE A 161 5.44 1.41 4.83
C ILE A 161 5.33 1.90 3.38
N GLU A 162 6.22 2.79 2.94
CA GLU A 162 6.21 3.30 1.56
C GLU A 162 6.42 2.17 0.54
N GLU A 163 7.35 1.25 0.80
CA GLU A 163 7.57 0.07 -0.05
C GLU A 163 6.30 -0.81 -0.11
N ARG A 164 5.61 -1.00 1.02
CA ARG A 164 4.34 -1.74 1.05
C ARG A 164 3.25 -1.01 0.27
N TYR A 165 3.15 0.32 0.36
CA TYR A 165 2.23 1.11 -0.46
C TYR A 165 2.54 0.99 -1.96
N LYS A 166 3.81 0.96 -2.36
CA LYS A 166 4.22 0.71 -3.77
C LYS A 166 3.71 -0.65 -4.25
N LYS A 167 3.91 -1.70 -3.45
CA LYS A 167 3.40 -3.05 -3.74
C LYS A 167 1.86 -3.08 -3.80
N PHE A 168 1.18 -2.38 -2.90
CA PHE A 168 -0.28 -2.29 -2.89
C PHE A 168 -0.82 -1.55 -4.13
N ASN A 169 -0.24 -0.42 -4.49
CA ASN A 169 -0.61 0.34 -5.69
C ASN A 169 -0.38 -0.48 -6.97
N PHE A 170 0.66 -1.31 -7.00
CA PHE A 170 0.86 -2.27 -8.08
C PHE A 170 -0.27 -3.29 -8.15
N CYS A 171 -0.75 -3.81 -7.02
CA CYS A 171 -1.90 -4.73 -6.99
C CYS A 171 -3.18 -4.04 -7.50
N ILE A 172 -3.42 -2.77 -7.18
CA ILE A 172 -4.55 -2.01 -7.76
C ILE A 172 -4.45 -1.94 -9.29
N LYS A 173 -3.25 -1.67 -9.83
CA LYS A 173 -3.05 -1.64 -11.29
C LYS A 173 -3.33 -3.00 -11.93
N LEU A 174 -2.87 -4.09 -11.30
CA LEU A 174 -3.19 -5.45 -11.74
C LEU A 174 -4.69 -5.75 -11.69
N MET A 175 -5.39 -5.32 -10.63
CA MET A 175 -6.84 -5.49 -10.51
C MET A 175 -7.58 -4.80 -11.66
N VAL A 176 -7.23 -3.55 -11.98
CA VAL A 176 -7.84 -2.82 -13.08
C VAL A 176 -7.58 -3.53 -14.42
N ALA A 177 -6.35 -3.99 -14.64
CA ALA A 177 -6.01 -4.76 -15.85
C ALA A 177 -6.81 -6.07 -15.95
N ASN A 178 -6.95 -6.80 -14.83
CA ASN A 178 -7.74 -8.03 -14.75
C ASN A 178 -9.22 -7.75 -15.08
N VAL A 179 -9.84 -6.73 -14.48
CA VAL A 179 -11.24 -6.36 -14.79
C VAL A 179 -11.43 -6.05 -16.28
N ILE A 180 -10.55 -5.24 -16.88
CA ILE A 180 -10.64 -4.88 -18.30
C ILE A 180 -10.49 -6.14 -19.18
N LEU A 181 -9.56 -7.03 -18.83
CA LEU A 181 -9.31 -8.25 -19.57
C LEU A 181 -10.48 -9.24 -19.44
N SER A 182 -11.05 -9.42 -18.24
CA SER A 182 -12.24 -10.24 -18.03
C SER A 182 -13.46 -9.72 -18.80
N ILE A 183 -13.67 -8.40 -18.86
CA ILE A 183 -14.73 -7.80 -19.69
C ILE A 183 -14.48 -8.07 -21.17
N THR A 184 -13.24 -7.89 -21.63
CA THR A 184 -12.85 -8.15 -23.03
C THR A 184 -13.09 -9.63 -23.40
N LEU A 185 -12.71 -10.55 -22.51
CA LEU A 185 -12.99 -11.98 -22.64
C LEU A 185 -14.50 -12.25 -22.75
N ALA A 186 -15.33 -11.65 -21.88
CA ALA A 186 -16.78 -11.83 -21.95
C ALA A 186 -17.37 -11.39 -23.30
N PHE A 187 -16.90 -10.26 -23.85
CA PHE A 187 -17.29 -9.82 -25.20
C PHE A 187 -16.86 -10.82 -26.27
N ILE A 188 -15.59 -11.24 -26.29
CA ILE A 188 -15.08 -12.21 -27.28
C ILE A 188 -15.86 -13.53 -27.17
N GLY A 189 -16.14 -14.00 -25.95
CA GLY A 189 -16.94 -15.20 -25.71
C GLY A 189 -18.34 -15.10 -26.29
N THR A 190 -18.99 -13.94 -26.14
CA THR A 190 -20.32 -13.70 -26.73
C THR A 190 -20.27 -13.71 -28.26
N PHE A 191 -19.24 -13.11 -28.87
CA PHE A 191 -19.04 -13.16 -30.33
C PHE A 191 -18.80 -14.58 -30.84
N ILE A 192 -18.01 -15.39 -30.14
CA ILE A 192 -17.81 -16.82 -30.47
C ILE A 192 -19.16 -17.55 -30.41
N SER A 193 -19.94 -17.29 -29.36
CA SER A 193 -21.24 -17.90 -29.14
C SER A 193 -22.27 -17.53 -30.22
N LEU A 194 -22.25 -16.29 -30.73
CA LEU A 194 -23.12 -15.81 -31.81
C LEU A 194 -22.72 -16.38 -33.18
N ASN A 195 -21.42 -16.55 -33.45
CA ASN A 195 -20.89 -17.05 -34.72
C ASN A 195 -20.78 -18.58 -34.81
N GLY A 196 -21.12 -19.31 -33.73
CA GLY A 196 -20.86 -20.76 -33.60
C GLY A 196 -21.95 -21.56 -32.87
N GLY A 197 -23.18 -21.04 -32.76
CA GLY A 197 -24.37 -21.80 -32.38
C GLY A 197 -24.43 -22.27 -30.93
N ILE A 198 -25.15 -21.53 -30.08
CA ILE A 198 -25.62 -22.02 -28.77
C ILE A 198 -26.55 -23.22 -29.00
N LYS A 199 -26.36 -24.34 -28.28
CA LYS A 199 -27.45 -25.30 -28.09
C LYS A 199 -28.41 -24.70 -27.05
N LEU A 200 -29.65 -24.41 -27.47
CA LEU A 200 -30.78 -24.39 -26.54
C LEU A 200 -30.86 -25.72 -25.79
#